data_AF-A0A943JJY5-F1
#
_entry.id   AF-A0A943JJY5-F1
#
_cell.length_a   1.000
_cell.length_b   1.000
_cell.length_c   1.000
_cell.angle_alpha   90.00
_cell.angle_beta   90.00
_cell.angle_gamma   90.00
#
_symmetry.space_group_name_H-M   'P 1'
#
loop_
_entity.id
_entity.type
_entity.pdbx_description
1 polymer ?
#
loop_
_entity_poly.entity_id
_entity_poly.type
_entity_poly.pdbx_seq_one_letter_code
_entity_poly.pdbx_strand_id
1 'polypeptide(L)'
;DKSIEEYFTFAKTGRGASTLSCKEGNTQITNVSTLALGDHQVKCIATKKSNGKTSAEKQVKIKVVEKPLVLKDTILGASNSNIVTSGDGLYAQTVGSNKTYYYKGAVENNYVKFADKVWRIVRINEDGTIRLITQDNVIGRQAFNSTYSTYNEMYYTNSKIKTTVENWYKTNITDKGFDGKVASGNYFCEQAKVVWSTNYTVGKATVATKDNYTPSFDCTTDGNGKGVVRGKVGLITIDEVLFAGGVIGSSPNFYLKNGSTYWMMSPAGFDYINAIAWSVDSVGNTNFNFVNSTLGVRPVLNLSADTLVSGSGTSSDPYIVK
;
A
#
# COMPACT_ATOMS: atom_id res chain seq x y z
N ASP A 1 18.07 -16.01 -11.90
CA ASP A 1 19.08 -17.08 -11.74
C ASP A 1 19.42 -17.74 -13.05
N LYS A 2 20.49 -17.30 -13.71
CA LYS A 2 21.07 -18.00 -14.87
C LYS A 2 22.54 -18.27 -14.59
N SER A 3 23.02 -19.46 -14.93
CA SER A 3 24.44 -19.79 -14.77
C SER A 3 25.29 -18.81 -15.59
N ILE A 4 26.39 -18.34 -15.02
CA ILE A 4 27.31 -17.44 -15.73
C ILE A 4 27.87 -18.10 -17.00
N GLU A 5 27.98 -19.43 -16.98
CA GLU A 5 28.54 -20.23 -18.08
C GLU A 5 27.67 -20.17 -19.34
N GLU A 6 26.35 -19.94 -19.21
CA GLU A 6 25.43 -19.80 -20.34
C GLU A 6 25.74 -18.57 -21.22
N TYR A 7 26.44 -17.58 -20.67
CA TYR A 7 26.84 -16.36 -21.40
C TYR A 7 28.14 -16.55 -22.19
N PHE A 8 28.78 -17.73 -22.10
CA PHE A 8 30.03 -18.02 -22.77
C PHE A 8 29.91 -19.26 -23.66
N THR A 9 30.03 -19.05 -24.96
CA THR A 9 30.22 -20.16 -25.91
C THR A 9 31.72 -20.50 -25.99
N PHE A 10 32.12 -21.65 -25.47
CA PHE A 10 33.47 -22.19 -25.65
C PHE A 10 33.44 -23.33 -26.67
N ALA A 11 34.30 -23.27 -27.70
CA ALA A 11 34.46 -24.36 -28.64
C ALA A 11 35.11 -25.57 -27.93
N LYS A 12 34.40 -26.70 -27.83
CA LYS A 12 34.94 -27.95 -27.28
C LYS A 12 35.91 -28.58 -28.27
N THR A 13 37.19 -28.19 -28.22
CA THR A 13 38.23 -28.85 -29.03
C THR A 13 38.89 -30.00 -28.24
N GLY A 14 38.34 -31.21 -28.40
CA GLY A 14 39.00 -32.49 -28.14
C GLY A 14 38.69 -33.20 -26.81
N ARG A 15 38.82 -34.54 -26.83
CA ARG A 15 38.58 -35.49 -25.72
C ARG A 15 39.47 -35.20 -24.50
N GLY A 16 38.94 -34.49 -23.51
CA GLY A 16 39.56 -34.29 -22.20
C GLY A 16 38.66 -33.44 -21.32
N ALA A 17 38.57 -33.74 -20.02
CA ALA A 17 37.75 -32.95 -19.09
C ALA A 17 38.29 -31.51 -19.00
N SER A 18 37.46 -30.54 -19.41
CA SER A 18 37.72 -29.11 -19.27
C SER A 18 37.08 -28.58 -17.99
N THR A 19 37.81 -27.77 -17.23
CA THR A 19 37.28 -27.04 -16.06
C THR A 19 37.10 -25.57 -16.42
N LEU A 20 35.94 -25.00 -16.10
CA LEU A 20 35.62 -23.59 -16.31
C LEU A 20 35.61 -22.86 -14.96
N SER A 21 36.24 -21.68 -14.90
CA SER A 21 36.22 -20.82 -13.72
C SER A 21 36.01 -19.38 -14.12
N CYS A 22 34.97 -18.75 -13.60
CA CYS A 22 34.58 -17.36 -13.87
C CYS A 22 34.81 -16.52 -12.62
N LYS A 23 35.41 -15.33 -12.79
CA LYS A 23 35.71 -14.42 -11.69
C LYS A 23 35.59 -12.94 -12.09
N GLU A 24 35.29 -12.11 -11.11
CA GLU A 24 35.47 -10.67 -11.17
C GLU A 24 36.53 -10.28 -10.13
N GLY A 25 37.66 -9.74 -10.58
CA GLY A 25 38.84 -9.59 -9.71
C GLY A 25 39.29 -10.93 -9.13
N ASN A 26 39.16 -11.08 -7.81
CA ASN A 26 39.50 -12.30 -7.07
C ASN A 26 38.27 -13.11 -6.63
N THR A 27 37.06 -12.60 -6.88
CA THR A 27 35.81 -13.25 -6.44
C THR A 27 35.31 -14.19 -7.51
N GLN A 28 35.06 -15.45 -7.14
CA GLN A 28 34.47 -16.43 -8.05
C GLN A 28 32.99 -16.15 -8.26
N ILE A 29 32.55 -16.13 -9.53
CA ILE A 29 31.17 -15.88 -9.93
C ILE A 29 30.62 -17.15 -10.57
N THR A 30 29.51 -17.67 -10.05
CA THR A 30 28.85 -18.88 -10.56
C THR A 30 27.48 -18.58 -11.16
N ASN A 31 26.79 -17.54 -10.67
CA ASN A 31 25.48 -17.11 -11.17
C ASN A 31 25.46 -15.59 -11.36
N VAL A 32 24.72 -15.11 -12.35
CA VAL A 32 24.54 -13.66 -12.55
C VAL A 32 23.79 -13.02 -11.38
N SER A 33 22.96 -13.77 -10.64
CA SER A 33 22.25 -13.24 -9.47
C SER A 33 23.13 -12.93 -8.26
N THR A 34 24.40 -13.34 -8.25
CA THR A 34 25.35 -12.97 -7.19
C THR A 34 26.09 -11.67 -7.46
N LEU A 35 25.92 -11.07 -8.65
CA LEU A 35 26.52 -9.79 -9.00
C LEU A 35 25.67 -8.65 -8.43
N ALA A 36 26.33 -7.58 -8.01
CA ALA A 36 25.67 -6.36 -7.57
C ALA A 36 25.00 -5.63 -8.75
N LEU A 37 24.26 -4.56 -8.47
CA LEU A 37 23.78 -3.68 -9.55
C LEU A 37 24.96 -2.90 -10.15
N GLY A 38 24.95 -2.75 -11.48
CA GLY A 38 25.95 -1.99 -12.20
C GLY A 38 26.67 -2.79 -13.29
N ASP A 39 27.80 -2.25 -13.72
CA ASP A 39 28.63 -2.85 -14.76
C ASP A 39 29.68 -3.77 -14.12
N HIS A 40 29.71 -5.01 -14.58
CA HIS A 40 30.62 -6.05 -14.11
C HIS A 40 31.50 -6.55 -15.26
N GLN A 41 32.75 -6.86 -14.93
CA GLN A 41 33.70 -7.45 -15.86
C GLN A 41 34.06 -8.86 -15.42
N VAL A 42 33.32 -9.84 -15.95
CA VAL A 42 33.52 -11.25 -15.59
C VAL A 42 34.48 -11.89 -16.59
N LYS A 43 35.60 -12.41 -16.06
CA LYS A 43 36.60 -13.16 -16.81
C LYS A 43 36.46 -14.64 -16.52
N CYS A 44 36.25 -15.44 -17.57
CA CYS A 44 36.17 -16.89 -17.48
C CYS A 44 37.37 -17.56 -18.14
N ILE A 45 37.95 -18.54 -17.45
CA ILE A 45 39.14 -19.29 -17.87
C ILE A 45 38.75 -20.76 -17.99
N ALA A 46 38.86 -21.31 -19.20
CA ALA A 46 38.71 -22.73 -19.46
C ALA A 46 40.10 -23.40 -19.44
N THR A 47 40.27 -24.45 -18.63
CA THR A 47 41.53 -25.19 -18.50
C THR A 47 41.33 -26.65 -18.91
N LYS A 48 42.21 -27.17 -19.77
CA LYS A 48 42.23 -28.59 -20.16
C LYS A 48 43.21 -29.38 -19.28
N LYS A 49 42.82 -30.55 -18.78
CA LYS A 49 43.64 -31.37 -17.87
C LYS A 49 44.73 -32.25 -18.51
N SER A 50 44.98 -32.21 -19.82
CA SER A 50 45.92 -33.13 -20.50
C SER A 50 47.27 -32.49 -20.83
N ASN A 51 48.37 -32.98 -20.21
CA ASN A 51 49.83 -32.89 -20.50
C ASN A 51 50.43 -31.69 -21.27
N GLY A 52 49.72 -30.56 -21.33
CA GLY A 52 50.12 -29.30 -21.91
C GLY A 52 48.98 -28.32 -21.65
N LYS A 53 49.11 -27.47 -20.63
CA LYS A 53 48.09 -26.48 -20.23
C LYS A 53 47.80 -25.54 -21.40
N THR A 54 46.79 -25.84 -22.18
CA THR A 54 46.12 -24.86 -23.04
C THR A 54 44.96 -24.27 -22.24
N SER A 55 45.06 -22.99 -21.92
CA SER A 55 44.02 -22.21 -21.25
C SER A 55 43.44 -21.20 -22.24
N ALA A 56 42.13 -21.17 -22.39
CA ALA A 56 41.44 -20.13 -23.15
C ALA A 56 40.71 -19.21 -22.16
N GLU A 57 40.86 -17.90 -22.34
CA GLU A 57 40.19 -16.90 -21.53
C GLU A 57 39.27 -16.04 -22.38
N LYS A 58 38.13 -15.65 -21.79
CA LYS A 58 37.22 -14.67 -22.36
C LYS A 58 36.68 -13.78 -21.27
N GLN A 59 36.54 -12.50 -21.57
CA GLN A 59 35.93 -11.52 -20.68
C GLN A 59 34.62 -11.03 -21.31
N VAL A 60 33.58 -10.89 -20.49
CA VAL A 60 32.32 -10.28 -20.90
C VAL A 60 31.96 -9.15 -19.96
N LYS A 61 31.35 -8.11 -20.51
CA LYS A 61 30.75 -7.03 -19.73
C LYS A 61 29.30 -7.42 -19.45
N ILE A 62 28.94 -7.48 -18.19
CA ILE A 62 27.57 -7.77 -17.75
C ILE A 62 27.06 -6.52 -17.07
N LYS A 63 25.97 -5.96 -17.57
CA LYS A 63 25.26 -4.89 -16.88
C LYS A 63 24.07 -5.49 -16.14
N VAL A 64 24.17 -5.52 -14.82
CA VAL A 64 23.07 -5.96 -13.96
C VAL A 64 22.24 -4.73 -13.64
N VAL A 65 21.01 -4.73 -14.15
CA VAL A 65 20.03 -3.67 -13.89
C VAL A 65 18.96 -4.19 -12.94
N GLU A 66 18.40 -3.27 -12.16
CA GLU A 66 17.20 -3.55 -11.39
C GLU A 66 16.06 -3.85 -12.37
N LYS A 67 15.35 -4.96 -12.15
CA LYS A 67 14.15 -5.28 -12.92
C LYS A 67 12.96 -4.71 -12.16
N PRO A 68 12.40 -3.54 -12.54
CA PRO A 68 11.19 -3.04 -11.92
C PRO A 68 10.06 -4.05 -12.10
N LEU A 69 9.31 -4.28 -11.03
CA LEU A 69 8.12 -5.12 -11.03
C LEU A 69 6.88 -4.24 -10.96
N VAL A 70 5.79 -4.66 -11.59
CA VAL A 70 4.50 -4.01 -11.38
C VAL A 70 4.03 -4.34 -9.95
N LEU A 71 3.73 -3.31 -9.16
CA LEU A 71 3.39 -3.46 -7.74
C LEU A 71 2.20 -4.41 -7.55
N LYS A 72 1.16 -4.24 -8.36
CA LYS A 72 -0.03 -5.11 -8.35
C LYS A 72 0.34 -6.58 -8.51
N ASP A 73 1.14 -6.92 -9.50
CA ASP A 73 1.54 -8.31 -9.78
C ASP A 73 2.41 -8.88 -8.65
N THR A 74 3.23 -8.03 -8.04
CA THR A 74 4.08 -8.39 -6.90
C THR A 74 3.25 -8.71 -5.65
N ILE A 75 2.22 -7.91 -5.38
CA ILE A 75 1.28 -8.13 -4.26
C ILE A 75 0.49 -9.43 -4.47
N LEU A 76 -0.05 -9.66 -5.68
CA LEU A 76 -0.88 -10.84 -5.97
C LEU A 76 -0.07 -12.13 -6.02
N GLY A 77 1.19 -12.05 -6.45
CA GLY A 77 2.03 -13.22 -6.69
C GLY A 77 1.63 -13.95 -7.97
N ALA A 78 2.47 -14.92 -8.37
CA ALA A 78 2.23 -15.70 -9.58
C ALA A 78 0.91 -16.48 -9.46
N SER A 79 0.02 -16.33 -10.44
CA SER A 79 -1.30 -16.97 -10.43
C SER A 79 -2.10 -16.72 -9.14
N ASN A 80 -1.95 -15.53 -8.54
CA ASN A 80 -2.61 -15.12 -7.30
C ASN A 80 -2.21 -15.96 -6.05
N SER A 81 -0.97 -16.46 -6.01
CA SER A 81 -0.47 -17.33 -4.93
C SER A 81 -0.52 -16.72 -3.53
N ASN A 82 -0.61 -15.38 -3.40
CA ASN A 82 -0.57 -14.70 -2.11
C ASN A 82 -1.96 -14.52 -1.47
N ILE A 83 -3.04 -14.95 -2.15
CA ILE A 83 -4.41 -14.81 -1.63
C ILE A 83 -4.69 -15.90 -0.60
N VAL A 84 -5.20 -15.51 0.56
CA VAL A 84 -5.61 -16.41 1.64
C VAL A 84 -7.13 -16.43 1.81
N THR A 85 -7.64 -17.47 2.47
CA THR A 85 -9.08 -17.63 2.80
C THR A 85 -9.36 -17.57 4.30
N SER A 86 -8.33 -17.63 5.15
CA SER A 86 -8.43 -17.57 6.61
C SER A 86 -7.17 -16.95 7.21
N GLY A 87 -7.29 -16.44 8.45
CA GLY A 87 -6.19 -15.79 9.16
C GLY A 87 -5.87 -14.37 8.69
N ASP A 88 -4.60 -14.01 8.80
CA ASP A 88 -4.08 -12.70 8.39
C ASP A 88 -3.47 -12.81 7.00
N GLY A 89 -3.71 -11.83 6.13
CA GLY A 89 -3.15 -11.85 4.78
C GLY A 89 -3.94 -11.04 3.76
N LEU A 90 -3.72 -11.35 2.49
CA LEU A 90 -4.37 -10.72 1.35
C LEU A 90 -5.64 -11.50 0.98
N TYR A 91 -6.78 -10.83 0.98
CA TYR A 91 -8.07 -11.38 0.63
C TYR A 91 -8.54 -10.85 -0.73
N ALA A 92 -9.50 -11.53 -1.34
CA ALA A 92 -10.20 -11.06 -2.53
C ALA A 92 -11.71 -10.98 -2.28
N GLN A 93 -12.32 -9.90 -2.75
CA GLN A 93 -13.76 -9.72 -2.81
C GLN A 93 -14.17 -9.37 -4.24
N THR A 94 -15.22 -10.01 -4.74
CA THR A 94 -15.79 -9.70 -6.05
C THR A 94 -16.83 -8.60 -5.91
N VAL A 95 -16.69 -7.53 -6.68
CA VAL A 95 -17.64 -6.42 -6.81
C VAL A 95 -18.06 -6.37 -8.29
N GLY A 96 -19.27 -6.83 -8.60
CA GLY A 96 -19.70 -7.01 -9.99
C GLY A 96 -18.85 -8.04 -10.73
N SER A 97 -18.23 -7.66 -11.85
CA SER A 97 -17.29 -8.49 -12.61
C SER A 97 -15.83 -8.35 -12.17
N ASN A 98 -15.53 -7.35 -11.34
CA ASN A 98 -14.16 -6.99 -10.97
C ASN A 98 -13.85 -7.47 -9.55
N LYS A 99 -12.55 -7.59 -9.25
CA LYS A 99 -12.07 -8.00 -7.92
C LYS A 99 -11.35 -6.85 -7.24
N THR A 100 -11.69 -6.64 -5.98
CA THR A 100 -10.89 -5.86 -5.04
C THR A 100 -10.10 -6.81 -4.16
N TYR A 101 -8.83 -6.48 -3.92
CA TYR A 101 -7.94 -7.27 -3.07
C TYR A 101 -7.53 -6.42 -1.87
N TYR A 102 -7.69 -6.91 -0.66
CA TYR A 102 -7.46 -6.11 0.55
C TYR A 102 -6.67 -6.89 1.59
N TYR A 103 -5.81 -6.18 2.33
CA TYR A 103 -5.08 -6.77 3.44
C TYR A 103 -5.94 -6.78 4.69
N LYS A 104 -5.90 -7.89 5.46
CA LYS A 104 -6.61 -8.08 6.73
C LYS A 104 -5.69 -8.66 7.79
N GLY A 105 -5.80 -8.17 9.02
CA GLY A 105 -5.08 -8.72 10.18
C GLY A 105 -3.70 -8.11 10.42
N ALA A 106 -2.83 -8.78 11.16
CA ALA A 106 -1.49 -8.29 11.51
C ALA A 106 -0.45 -8.59 10.40
N VAL A 107 -0.67 -8.05 9.21
CA VAL A 107 0.20 -8.31 8.05
C VAL A 107 1.51 -7.51 8.10
N GLU A 108 2.61 -8.09 7.60
CA GLU A 108 3.96 -7.53 7.68
C GLU A 108 4.59 -7.21 6.32
N ASN A 109 3.94 -7.57 5.21
CA ASN A 109 4.47 -7.49 3.85
C ASN A 109 3.71 -6.50 2.95
N ASN A 110 3.21 -5.41 3.52
CA ASN A 110 2.42 -4.39 2.81
C ASN A 110 2.97 -2.96 2.98
N TYR A 111 4.28 -2.82 3.18
CA TYR A 111 4.95 -1.52 3.29
C TYR A 111 5.38 -0.99 1.92
N VAL A 112 5.16 0.31 1.69
CA VAL A 112 5.57 1.02 0.47
C VAL A 112 6.34 2.28 0.85
N LYS A 113 7.45 2.55 0.19
CA LYS A 113 8.18 3.81 0.27
C LYS A 113 7.90 4.66 -0.97
N PHE A 114 7.26 5.80 -0.76
CA PHE A 114 6.86 6.73 -1.82
C PHE A 114 6.89 8.17 -1.29
N ALA A 115 7.46 9.09 -2.08
CA ALA A 115 7.56 10.52 -1.75
C ALA A 115 8.16 10.81 -0.36
N ASP A 116 9.29 10.17 -0.03
CA ASP A 116 9.99 10.28 1.26
C ASP A 116 9.12 9.91 2.49
N LYS A 117 8.12 9.04 2.29
CA LYS A 117 7.21 8.56 3.34
C LYS A 117 7.06 7.05 3.25
N VAL A 118 6.74 6.45 4.39
CA VAL A 118 6.38 5.04 4.49
C VAL A 118 4.85 4.96 4.53
N TRP A 119 4.31 4.05 3.73
CA TRP A 119 2.89 3.82 3.52
C TRP A 119 2.57 2.35 3.77
N ARG A 120 1.30 2.07 4.02
CA ARG A 120 0.71 0.73 4.07
C ARG A 120 -0.29 0.57 2.95
N ILE A 121 -0.23 -0.56 2.26
CA ILE A 121 -1.23 -0.92 1.27
C ILE A 121 -2.51 -1.34 1.99
N VAL A 122 -3.60 -0.68 1.66
CA VAL A 122 -4.94 -1.00 2.14
C VAL A 122 -5.59 -2.02 1.22
N ARG A 123 -5.62 -1.70 -0.07
CA ARG A 123 -6.24 -2.53 -1.10
C ARG A 123 -5.70 -2.26 -2.50
N ILE A 124 -5.94 -3.20 -3.41
CA ILE A 124 -5.93 -3.00 -4.86
C ILE A 124 -7.40 -2.84 -5.26
N ASN A 125 -7.74 -1.70 -5.85
CA ASN A 125 -9.09 -1.39 -6.32
C ASN A 125 -9.43 -2.21 -7.58
N GLU A 126 -10.70 -2.18 -7.96
CA GLU A 126 -11.26 -2.89 -9.12
C GLU A 126 -10.56 -2.52 -10.44
N ASP A 127 -10.11 -1.27 -10.56
CA ASP A 127 -9.38 -0.73 -11.71
C ASP A 127 -7.86 -1.03 -11.68
N GLY A 128 -7.39 -1.73 -10.64
CA GLY A 128 -5.99 -2.08 -10.44
C GLY A 128 -5.15 -1.01 -9.74
N THR A 129 -5.70 0.16 -9.43
CA THR A 129 -4.98 1.18 -8.63
C THR A 129 -4.75 0.70 -7.20
N ILE A 130 -3.65 1.15 -6.59
CA ILE A 130 -3.20 0.66 -5.28
C ILE A 130 -3.46 1.72 -4.23
N ARG A 131 -4.38 1.43 -3.30
CA ARG A 131 -4.77 2.35 -2.23
C ARG A 131 -3.81 2.25 -1.04
N LEU A 132 -3.26 3.40 -0.65
CA LEU A 132 -2.24 3.53 0.38
C LEU A 132 -2.70 4.47 1.50
N ILE A 133 -2.30 4.17 2.73
CA ILE A 133 -2.38 5.06 3.90
C ILE A 133 -0.98 5.27 4.47
N THR A 134 -0.63 6.47 4.94
CA THR A 134 0.68 6.67 5.59
C THR A 134 0.81 5.77 6.81
N GLN A 135 1.99 5.20 7.06
CA GLN A 135 2.25 4.36 8.24
C GLN A 135 1.97 5.15 9.53
N ASP A 136 2.52 6.37 9.60
CA ASP A 136 2.43 7.22 10.78
C ASP A 136 1.45 8.39 10.58
N ASN A 137 1.16 9.09 11.67
CA ASN A 137 0.48 10.38 11.66
C ASN A 137 1.45 11.45 11.15
N VAL A 138 1.40 11.75 9.85
CA VAL A 138 2.37 12.64 9.17
C VAL A 138 1.96 14.12 9.18
N ILE A 139 0.76 14.42 9.68
CA ILE A 139 0.29 15.78 9.95
C ILE A 139 0.03 15.84 11.46
N GLY A 140 0.48 16.94 12.09
CA GLY A 140 0.25 17.19 13.52
C GLY A 140 -1.24 17.20 13.87
N ARG A 141 -1.58 17.01 15.15
CA ARG A 141 -2.97 16.79 15.57
C ARG A 141 -3.91 17.90 15.07
N GLN A 142 -4.99 17.53 14.39
CA GLN A 142 -5.99 18.44 13.83
C GLN A 142 -7.37 18.14 14.39
N ALA A 143 -8.17 19.19 14.56
CA ALA A 143 -9.62 19.02 14.64
C ALA A 143 -10.16 18.58 13.27
N PHE A 144 -11.14 17.69 13.26
CA PHE A 144 -11.85 17.35 12.04
C PHE A 144 -12.59 18.59 11.51
N ASN A 145 -13.31 19.27 12.41
CA ASN A 145 -13.98 20.54 12.15
C ASN A 145 -13.97 21.43 13.40
N SER A 146 -14.07 22.75 13.25
CA SER A 146 -14.18 23.64 14.41
C SER A 146 -15.61 23.81 14.92
N THR A 147 -16.58 23.67 14.03
CA THR A 147 -18.01 23.66 14.34
C THR A 147 -18.50 22.21 14.43
N TYR A 148 -19.49 21.98 15.28
CA TYR A 148 -19.94 20.63 15.64
C TYR A 148 -21.43 20.55 15.98
N SER A 149 -22.17 21.65 15.86
CA SER A 149 -23.55 21.79 16.34
C SER A 149 -24.62 21.20 15.41
N THR A 150 -24.24 20.68 14.25
CA THR A 150 -25.14 20.08 13.25
C THR A 150 -24.51 18.83 12.65
N TYR A 151 -25.36 17.91 12.18
CA TYR A 151 -24.88 16.71 11.49
C TYR A 151 -24.06 17.03 10.22
N ASN A 152 -24.14 18.24 9.64
CA ASN A 152 -23.35 18.55 8.45
C ASN A 152 -21.84 18.59 8.73
N GLU A 153 -21.43 18.83 9.97
CA GLU A 153 -20.01 18.98 10.31
C GLU A 153 -19.25 17.66 10.44
N MET A 154 -19.95 16.52 10.47
CA MET A 154 -19.32 15.18 10.46
C MET A 154 -18.81 14.77 9.07
N TYR A 155 -19.25 15.45 8.01
CA TYR A 155 -18.87 15.11 6.63
C TYR A 155 -17.50 15.70 6.27
N TYR A 156 -16.66 14.88 5.64
CA TYR A 156 -15.32 15.24 5.24
C TYR A 156 -15.26 16.45 4.30
N THR A 157 -16.17 16.55 3.34
CA THR A 157 -16.25 17.69 2.41
C THR A 157 -16.60 19.01 3.07
N ASN A 158 -17.26 18.97 4.24
CA ASN A 158 -17.60 20.16 5.02
C ASN A 158 -16.54 20.47 6.10
N SER A 159 -15.45 19.72 6.15
CA SER A 159 -14.50 19.72 7.25
C SER A 159 -13.30 20.65 6.99
N LYS A 160 -12.68 21.13 8.08
CA LYS A 160 -11.40 21.86 7.99
C LYS A 160 -10.24 20.90 7.72
N ILE A 161 -10.32 19.67 8.19
CA ILE A 161 -9.27 18.66 8.00
C ILE A 161 -9.06 18.33 6.52
N LYS A 162 -10.09 18.40 5.67
CA LYS A 162 -9.95 18.23 4.22
C LYS A 162 -8.92 19.19 3.64
N THR A 163 -9.05 20.48 3.92
CA THR A 163 -8.10 21.50 3.46
C THR A 163 -6.69 21.23 3.98
N THR A 164 -6.55 20.81 5.24
CA THR A 164 -5.23 20.45 5.80
C THR A 164 -4.59 19.27 5.07
N VAL A 165 -5.37 18.24 4.73
CA VAL A 165 -4.89 17.07 4.00
C VAL A 165 -4.52 17.42 2.55
N GLU A 166 -5.31 18.27 1.89
CA GLU A 166 -5.03 18.76 0.54
C GLU A 166 -3.75 19.62 0.49
N ASN A 167 -3.54 20.49 1.46
CA ASN A 167 -2.31 21.28 1.59
C ASN A 167 -1.08 20.41 1.84
N TRP A 168 -1.22 19.38 2.68
CA TRP A 168 -0.15 18.41 2.91
C TRP A 168 0.19 17.64 1.63
N TYR A 169 -0.82 17.21 0.87
CA TYR A 169 -0.64 16.52 -0.41
C TYR A 169 0.08 17.42 -1.42
N LYS A 170 -0.36 18.66 -1.57
CA LYS A 170 0.31 19.63 -2.43
C LYS A 170 1.80 19.74 -2.07
N THR A 171 2.11 19.95 -0.80
CA THR A 171 3.48 20.18 -0.33
C THR A 171 4.38 18.94 -0.48
N ASN A 172 3.85 17.74 -0.19
CA ASN A 172 4.65 16.53 -0.09
C ASN A 172 4.63 15.65 -1.34
N ILE A 173 3.64 15.82 -2.21
CA ILE A 173 3.45 15.01 -3.42
C ILE A 173 3.57 15.91 -4.66
N THR A 174 2.69 16.90 -4.81
CA THR A 174 2.60 17.71 -6.03
C THR A 174 3.83 18.57 -6.25
N ASP A 175 4.21 19.38 -5.26
CA ASP A 175 5.34 20.32 -5.33
C ASP A 175 6.69 19.58 -5.43
N LYS A 176 6.71 18.29 -5.06
CA LYS A 176 7.86 17.39 -5.23
C LYS A 176 7.85 16.61 -6.55
N GLY A 177 6.86 16.82 -7.41
CA GLY A 177 6.78 16.20 -8.74
C GLY A 177 6.29 14.75 -8.76
N PHE A 178 5.69 14.25 -7.66
CA PHE A 178 5.19 12.87 -7.59
C PHE A 178 3.74 12.69 -8.08
N ASP A 179 3.09 13.77 -8.51
CA ASP A 179 1.68 13.80 -8.88
C ASP A 179 1.31 12.84 -10.02
N GLY A 180 2.26 12.55 -10.92
CA GLY A 180 2.08 11.62 -12.04
C GLY A 180 2.00 10.14 -11.63
N LYS A 181 2.37 9.81 -10.38
CA LYS A 181 2.26 8.44 -9.83
C LYS A 181 0.94 8.21 -9.11
N VAL A 182 0.19 9.28 -8.83
CA VAL A 182 -1.07 9.23 -8.07
C VAL A 182 -2.25 9.24 -9.03
N ALA A 183 -3.08 8.22 -8.93
CA ALA A 183 -4.27 8.07 -9.74
C ALA A 183 -5.31 9.17 -9.44
N SER A 184 -6.03 9.56 -10.48
CA SER A 184 -7.13 10.53 -10.41
C SER A 184 -8.43 9.78 -10.57
N GLY A 185 -9.38 9.93 -9.66
CA GLY A 185 -10.64 9.19 -9.75
C GLY A 185 -11.56 9.36 -8.55
N ASN A 186 -12.65 8.60 -8.58
CA ASN A 186 -13.71 8.60 -7.57
C ASN A 186 -13.40 7.57 -6.48
N TYR A 187 -12.31 7.74 -5.76
CA TYR A 187 -11.82 6.73 -4.81
C TYR A 187 -12.24 6.95 -3.36
N PHE A 188 -12.77 8.12 -3.02
CA PHE A 188 -13.08 8.48 -1.64
C PHE A 188 -14.59 8.52 -1.42
N CYS A 189 -15.03 8.02 -0.26
CA CYS A 189 -16.43 7.93 0.08
C CYS A 189 -16.68 8.48 1.48
N GLU A 190 -17.49 9.52 1.58
CA GLU A 190 -17.92 10.10 2.86
C GLU A 190 -19.37 9.75 3.23
N GLN A 191 -20.00 8.83 2.48
CA GLN A 191 -21.35 8.35 2.75
C GLN A 191 -21.51 7.98 4.22
N ALA A 192 -22.56 8.48 4.87
CA ALA A 192 -22.93 7.99 6.19
C ALA A 192 -23.53 6.57 6.05
N LYS A 193 -22.88 5.56 6.65
CA LYS A 193 -23.28 4.14 6.53
C LYS A 193 -23.59 3.46 7.85
N VAL A 194 -22.83 3.80 8.90
CA VAL A 194 -22.93 3.16 10.21
C VAL A 194 -22.79 4.18 11.33
N VAL A 195 -23.63 4.01 12.35
CA VAL A 195 -23.59 4.78 13.60
C VAL A 195 -23.41 3.85 14.79
N TRP A 196 -22.96 4.40 15.91
CA TRP A 196 -22.69 3.61 17.13
C TRP A 196 -23.95 2.94 17.67
N SER A 197 -25.07 3.68 17.73
CA SER A 197 -26.36 3.20 18.20
C SER A 197 -27.49 4.04 17.62
N THR A 198 -28.73 3.66 17.92
CA THR A 198 -29.95 4.37 17.49
C THR A 198 -30.09 5.79 18.06
N ASN A 199 -29.26 6.18 19.04
CA ASN A 199 -29.29 7.51 19.62
C ASN A 199 -28.60 8.56 18.73
N TYR A 200 -27.84 8.13 17.73
CA TYR A 200 -27.12 9.01 16.83
C TYR A 200 -27.88 9.18 15.53
N THR A 201 -28.07 10.43 15.13
CA THR A 201 -28.80 10.80 13.90
C THR A 201 -27.84 11.21 12.80
N VAL A 202 -28.29 11.12 11.54
CA VAL A 202 -27.51 11.48 10.35
C VAL A 202 -28.37 12.22 9.35
N GLY A 203 -29.21 13.15 9.81
CA GLY A 203 -30.14 13.87 8.94
C GLY A 203 -31.09 12.91 8.20
N LYS A 204 -31.08 12.97 6.87
CA LYS A 204 -31.93 12.15 5.97
C LYS A 204 -31.26 10.84 5.51
N ALA A 205 -30.02 10.57 5.91
CA ALA A 205 -29.31 9.36 5.50
C ALA A 205 -29.86 8.10 6.19
N THR A 206 -29.85 6.98 5.49
CA THR A 206 -30.18 5.66 6.04
C THR A 206 -28.89 4.97 6.47
N VAL A 207 -28.83 4.53 7.72
CA VAL A 207 -27.63 3.92 8.33
C VAL A 207 -27.99 2.65 9.10
N ALA A 208 -27.03 1.75 9.21
CA ALA A 208 -27.10 0.63 10.14
C ALA A 208 -26.54 1.03 11.52
N THR A 209 -26.88 0.26 12.55
CA THR A 209 -26.16 0.28 13.82
C THR A 209 -24.94 -0.64 13.75
N LYS A 210 -23.93 -0.40 14.60
CA LYS A 210 -22.67 -1.15 14.62
C LYS A 210 -22.84 -2.69 14.62
N ASP A 211 -23.85 -3.20 15.32
CA ASP A 211 -24.06 -4.65 15.48
C ASP A 211 -24.71 -5.30 14.25
N ASN A 212 -25.27 -4.51 13.34
CA ASN A 212 -25.95 -4.96 12.12
C ASN A 212 -25.22 -4.50 10.84
N TYR A 213 -24.00 -3.97 10.98
CA TYR A 213 -23.28 -3.39 9.87
C TYR A 213 -22.33 -4.40 9.22
N THR A 214 -22.41 -4.49 7.89
CA THR A 214 -21.47 -5.23 7.05
C THR A 214 -20.75 -4.24 6.15
N PRO A 215 -19.40 -4.19 6.16
CA PRO A 215 -18.67 -3.22 5.35
C PRO A 215 -18.82 -3.50 3.85
N SER A 216 -18.78 -2.44 3.05
CA SER A 216 -18.79 -2.52 1.59
C SER A 216 -17.91 -1.43 0.97
N PHE A 217 -17.22 -1.77 -0.13
CA PHE A 217 -16.47 -0.80 -0.94
C PHE A 217 -17.37 0.08 -1.82
N ASP A 218 -18.66 -0.23 -1.92
CA ASP A 218 -19.60 0.58 -2.68
C ASP A 218 -19.76 1.97 -2.07
N CYS A 219 -19.87 2.99 -2.92
CA CYS A 219 -20.16 4.34 -2.48
C CYS A 219 -21.33 4.91 -3.26
N THR A 220 -22.41 5.24 -2.56
CA THR A 220 -23.58 5.90 -3.14
C THR A 220 -23.83 7.24 -2.45
N THR A 221 -24.66 8.07 -3.08
CA THR A 221 -25.09 9.32 -2.47
C THR A 221 -26.15 9.02 -1.41
N ASP A 222 -25.91 9.45 -0.17
CA ASP A 222 -26.86 9.31 0.93
C ASP A 222 -28.01 10.33 0.84
N GLY A 223 -28.97 10.22 1.76
CA GLY A 223 -30.12 11.12 1.82
C GLY A 223 -29.78 12.60 2.09
N ASN A 224 -28.54 12.92 2.45
CA ASN A 224 -28.05 14.29 2.63
C ASN A 224 -27.27 14.80 1.41
N GLY A 225 -27.20 14.04 0.31
CA GLY A 225 -26.45 14.43 -0.87
C GLY A 225 -24.95 14.20 -0.74
N LYS A 226 -24.49 13.37 0.20
CA LYS A 226 -23.07 13.10 0.49
C LYS A 226 -22.70 11.68 0.06
N GLY A 227 -21.52 11.50 -0.51
CA GLY A 227 -21.15 10.22 -1.12
C GLY A 227 -19.72 10.24 -1.65
N VAL A 228 -19.56 10.12 -2.97
CA VAL A 228 -18.25 10.15 -3.62
C VAL A 228 -17.59 11.53 -3.46
N VAL A 229 -16.35 11.53 -2.97
CA VAL A 229 -15.51 12.72 -2.87
C VAL A 229 -14.44 12.67 -3.96
N ARG A 230 -14.40 13.73 -4.79
CA ARG A 230 -13.36 13.88 -5.82
C ARG A 230 -12.10 14.46 -5.20
N GLY A 231 -10.96 13.83 -5.48
CA GLY A 231 -9.66 14.27 -5.00
C GLY A 231 -8.61 13.19 -5.18
N LYS A 232 -7.33 13.58 -5.10
CA LYS A 232 -6.20 12.64 -5.12
C LYS A 232 -5.78 12.16 -3.73
N VAL A 233 -6.28 12.82 -2.69
CA VAL A 233 -5.97 12.51 -1.29
C VAL A 233 -7.25 12.59 -0.44
N GLY A 234 -7.28 11.82 0.64
CA GLY A 234 -8.34 11.83 1.63
C GLY A 234 -7.89 11.18 2.93
N LEU A 235 -8.84 10.66 3.70
CA LEU A 235 -8.59 9.79 4.85
C LEU A 235 -9.19 8.41 4.60
N ILE A 236 -8.85 7.46 5.46
CA ILE A 236 -9.40 6.11 5.39
C ILE A 236 -10.88 6.10 5.76
N THR A 237 -11.66 5.20 5.17
CA THR A 237 -13.08 5.02 5.51
C THR A 237 -13.26 3.98 6.62
N ILE A 238 -14.43 3.99 7.25
CA ILE A 238 -14.83 2.95 8.19
C ILE A 238 -14.82 1.56 7.54
N ASP A 239 -15.32 1.44 6.31
CA ASP A 239 -15.32 0.17 5.56
C ASP A 239 -13.91 -0.39 5.40
N GLU A 240 -12.96 0.46 5.01
CA GLU A 240 -11.57 0.06 4.80
C GLU A 240 -10.92 -0.41 6.10
N VAL A 241 -11.22 0.24 7.23
CA VAL A 241 -10.75 -0.21 8.54
C VAL A 241 -11.36 -1.55 8.92
N LEU A 242 -12.65 -1.77 8.68
CA LEU A 242 -13.31 -3.03 9.00
C LEU A 242 -12.82 -4.18 8.11
N PHE A 243 -12.61 -3.95 6.81
CA PHE A 243 -11.97 -4.91 5.91
C PHE A 243 -10.55 -5.26 6.35
N ALA A 244 -9.80 -4.27 6.87
CA ALA A 244 -8.46 -4.47 7.41
C ALA A 244 -8.42 -5.28 8.71
N GLY A 245 -9.56 -5.58 9.32
CA GLY A 245 -9.67 -6.34 10.58
C GLY A 245 -9.95 -5.48 11.81
N GLY A 246 -10.19 -4.18 11.65
CA GLY A 246 -10.71 -3.33 12.71
C GLY A 246 -12.12 -3.77 13.15
N VAL A 247 -12.50 -3.47 14.39
CA VAL A 247 -13.82 -3.84 14.95
C VAL A 247 -14.37 -2.66 15.73
N ILE A 248 -15.64 -2.31 15.50
CA ILE A 248 -16.30 -1.21 16.21
C ILE A 248 -16.46 -1.58 17.68
N GLY A 249 -15.85 -0.78 18.58
CA GLY A 249 -15.95 -0.96 20.02
C GLY A 249 -15.12 -2.12 20.59
N SER A 250 -14.18 -2.66 19.83
CA SER A 250 -13.22 -3.69 20.28
C SER A 250 -11.84 -3.37 19.74
N SER A 251 -10.79 -3.84 20.41
CA SER A 251 -9.38 -3.54 20.07
C SER A 251 -8.70 -4.76 19.43
N PRO A 252 -8.95 -5.07 18.14
CA PRO A 252 -8.25 -6.14 17.46
C PRO A 252 -6.79 -5.77 17.22
N ASN A 253 -5.95 -6.79 17.03
CA ASN A 253 -4.61 -6.59 16.51
C ASN A 253 -4.65 -6.63 14.98
N PHE A 254 -4.37 -5.50 14.32
CA PHE A 254 -4.35 -5.39 12.87
C PHE A 254 -3.40 -4.28 12.42
N TYR A 255 -2.94 -4.34 11.18
CA TYR A 255 -1.82 -3.51 10.71
C TYR A 255 -2.10 -2.00 10.63
N LEU A 256 -3.36 -1.56 10.71
CA LEU A 256 -3.70 -0.13 10.74
C LEU A 256 -3.82 0.43 12.15
N LYS A 257 -3.69 -0.40 13.20
CA LYS A 257 -3.44 0.07 14.55
C LYS A 257 -2.17 0.92 14.54
N ASN A 258 -2.28 2.15 15.03
CA ASN A 258 -1.17 3.07 15.17
C ASN A 258 -1.03 3.40 16.67
N GLY A 259 0.17 3.64 17.19
CA GLY A 259 0.38 3.98 18.61
C GLY A 259 -0.27 5.30 19.05
N SER A 260 -1.06 5.94 18.19
CA SER A 260 -1.76 7.20 18.41
C SER A 260 -3.09 7.21 17.63
N THR A 261 -4.13 7.80 18.23
CA THR A 261 -5.45 7.94 17.62
C THR A 261 -5.41 8.78 16.34
N TYR A 262 -6.13 8.37 15.30
CA TYR A 262 -6.25 9.11 14.04
C TYR A 262 -7.67 9.16 13.48
N TRP A 263 -7.94 10.22 12.72
CA TRP A 263 -9.22 10.46 12.06
C TRP A 263 -9.45 9.52 10.87
N MET A 264 -10.71 9.09 10.70
CA MET A 264 -11.26 8.58 9.44
C MET A 264 -12.06 9.67 8.74
N MET A 265 -12.36 9.51 7.44
CA MET A 265 -13.26 10.42 6.74
C MET A 265 -14.75 10.13 6.97
N SER A 266 -15.09 8.97 7.53
CA SER A 266 -16.47 8.50 7.65
C SER A 266 -17.22 9.18 8.81
N PRO A 267 -18.45 9.69 8.56
CA PRO A 267 -19.38 10.12 9.59
C PRO A 267 -19.69 9.03 10.63
N ALA A 268 -19.75 9.39 11.91
CA ALA A 268 -20.21 8.48 12.98
C ALA A 268 -21.58 8.86 13.56
N GLY A 269 -22.13 10.02 13.18
CA GLY A 269 -23.46 10.49 13.57
C GLY A 269 -23.46 11.85 14.27
N PHE A 270 -24.62 12.18 14.83
CA PHE A 270 -24.89 13.40 15.58
C PHE A 270 -25.74 13.07 16.81
N ASP A 271 -25.23 13.37 18.01
CA ASP A 271 -25.82 12.99 19.31
C ASP A 271 -26.80 14.04 19.88
N TYR A 272 -27.46 14.80 18.99
CA TYR A 272 -28.31 15.98 19.25
C TYR A 272 -27.58 17.29 19.47
N ILE A 273 -26.34 17.29 19.96
CA ILE A 273 -25.56 18.52 20.19
C ILE A 273 -24.18 18.51 19.53
N ASN A 274 -23.61 17.33 19.27
CA ASN A 274 -22.26 17.17 18.75
C ASN A 274 -22.23 16.27 17.51
N ALA A 275 -21.57 16.76 16.48
CA ALA A 275 -21.13 15.99 15.34
C ALA A 275 -19.92 15.13 15.73
N ILE A 276 -19.95 13.87 15.30
CA ILE A 276 -18.89 12.90 15.56
C ILE A 276 -18.44 12.23 14.26
N ALA A 277 -17.14 11.94 14.17
CA ALA A 277 -16.54 11.21 13.06
C ALA A 277 -15.82 9.96 13.59
N TRP A 278 -15.70 8.94 12.74
CA TRP A 278 -15.00 7.71 13.08
C TRP A 278 -13.48 7.95 13.20
N SER A 279 -12.83 7.11 13.98
CA SER A 279 -11.41 7.15 14.31
C SER A 279 -10.93 5.76 14.71
N VAL A 280 -9.63 5.51 14.57
CA VAL A 280 -8.98 4.36 15.23
C VAL A 280 -8.17 4.91 16.39
N ASP A 281 -8.32 4.33 17.57
CA ASP A 281 -7.53 4.72 18.75
C ASP A 281 -6.13 4.08 18.78
N SER A 282 -5.34 4.44 19.80
CA SER A 282 -3.95 3.98 19.93
C SER A 282 -3.82 2.47 20.17
N VAL A 283 -4.88 1.79 20.60
CA VAL A 283 -4.87 0.35 20.88
C VAL A 283 -5.53 -0.48 19.78
N GLY A 284 -6.10 0.17 18.76
CA GLY A 284 -6.71 -0.45 17.59
C GLY A 284 -8.24 -0.45 17.59
N ASN A 285 -8.88 0.18 18.58
CA ASN A 285 -10.33 0.25 18.64
C ASN A 285 -10.87 1.19 17.57
N THR A 286 -11.82 0.69 16.78
CA THR A 286 -12.60 1.53 15.88
C THR A 286 -13.70 2.22 16.69
N ASN A 287 -13.55 3.52 16.90
CA ASN A 287 -14.42 4.32 17.76
C ASN A 287 -14.71 5.69 17.14
N PHE A 288 -15.58 6.48 17.74
CA PHE A 288 -15.86 7.84 17.29
C PHE A 288 -15.25 8.89 18.23
N ASN A 289 -15.10 10.11 17.72
CA ASN A 289 -14.69 11.27 18.50
C ASN A 289 -15.47 12.50 18.04
N PHE A 290 -15.65 13.48 18.95
CA PHE A 290 -16.20 14.78 18.60
C PHE A 290 -15.33 15.49 17.57
N VAL A 291 -15.94 16.05 16.52
CA VAL A 291 -15.20 16.61 15.38
C VAL A 291 -14.28 17.78 15.77
N ASN A 292 -14.54 18.45 16.90
CA ASN A 292 -13.71 19.52 17.44
C ASN A 292 -12.49 19.03 18.27
N SER A 293 -12.42 17.74 18.60
CA SER A 293 -11.23 17.14 19.24
C SER A 293 -10.05 17.14 18.28
N THR A 294 -8.82 17.28 18.79
CA THR A 294 -7.62 17.21 17.94
C THR A 294 -7.06 15.79 17.93
N LEU A 295 -6.96 15.13 16.77
CA LEU A 295 -6.39 13.78 16.62
C LEU A 295 -5.33 13.75 15.52
N GLY A 296 -4.54 12.68 15.45
CA GLY A 296 -3.58 12.46 14.36
C GLY A 296 -4.25 12.30 13.00
N VAL A 297 -3.49 12.52 11.93
CA VAL A 297 -4.02 12.47 10.57
C VAL A 297 -3.10 11.67 9.68
N ARG A 298 -3.69 10.71 8.95
CA ARG A 298 -3.02 9.79 8.03
C ARG A 298 -3.60 9.97 6.63
N PRO A 299 -2.92 10.68 5.73
CA PRO A 299 -3.34 10.81 4.34
C PRO A 299 -3.49 9.44 3.66
N VAL A 300 -4.52 9.34 2.83
CA VAL A 300 -4.80 8.20 1.95
C VAL A 300 -4.76 8.66 0.51
N LEU A 301 -4.13 7.88 -0.38
CA LEU A 301 -4.09 8.14 -1.82
C LEU A 301 -4.11 6.83 -2.61
N ASN A 302 -4.20 6.91 -3.94
CA ASN A 302 -4.12 5.74 -4.81
C ASN A 302 -2.95 5.91 -5.78
N LEU A 303 -2.06 4.92 -5.85
CA LEU A 303 -1.06 4.85 -6.91
C LEU A 303 -1.68 4.27 -8.19
N SER A 304 -1.16 4.68 -9.34
CA SER A 304 -1.57 4.15 -10.65
C SER A 304 -1.33 2.64 -10.77
N ALA A 305 -2.15 1.95 -11.56
CA ALA A 305 -2.12 0.48 -11.67
C ALA A 305 -0.79 -0.07 -12.24
N ASP A 306 -0.10 0.71 -13.05
CA ASP A 306 1.18 0.41 -13.70
C ASP A 306 2.40 0.81 -12.86
N THR A 307 2.19 1.13 -11.57
CA THR A 307 3.27 1.53 -10.65
C THR A 307 4.36 0.47 -10.61
N LEU A 308 5.58 0.89 -10.94
CA LEU A 308 6.78 0.09 -10.88
C LEU A 308 7.44 0.20 -9.51
N VAL A 309 7.89 -0.94 -8.99
CA VAL A 309 8.54 -1.04 -7.67
C VAL A 309 9.74 -1.96 -7.70
N SER A 310 10.53 -1.86 -6.64
CA SER A 310 11.44 -2.91 -6.15
C SER A 310 11.21 -3.17 -4.66
N GLY A 311 11.95 -4.10 -4.06
CA GLY A 311 11.76 -4.51 -2.67
C GLY A 311 10.70 -5.60 -2.49
N SER A 312 10.60 -6.12 -1.27
CA SER A 312 9.73 -7.25 -0.89
C SER A 312 8.44 -6.83 -0.17
N GLY A 313 8.32 -5.56 0.19
CA GLY A 313 7.16 -5.03 0.91
C GLY A 313 7.22 -5.24 2.42
N THR A 314 8.32 -5.76 2.97
CA THR A 314 8.53 -5.88 4.41
C THR A 314 8.91 -4.53 5.03
N SER A 315 8.89 -4.41 6.36
CA SER A 315 9.28 -3.16 7.02
C SER A 315 10.77 -2.82 6.81
N SER A 316 11.63 -3.83 6.74
CA SER A 316 13.07 -3.68 6.48
C SER A 316 13.41 -3.50 5.00
N ASP A 317 12.55 -3.99 4.10
CA ASP A 317 12.69 -3.88 2.66
C ASP A 317 11.33 -3.55 2.00
N PRO A 318 10.84 -2.30 2.16
CA PRO A 318 9.53 -1.90 1.67
C PRO A 318 9.52 -1.82 0.14
N TYR A 319 8.33 -1.87 -0.47
CA TYR A 319 8.21 -1.63 -1.90
C TYR A 319 8.62 -0.19 -2.24
N ILE A 320 9.70 0.00 -3.00
CA ILE A 320 10.20 1.33 -3.37
C ILE A 320 9.62 1.72 -4.72
N VAL A 321 8.76 2.74 -4.75
CA VAL A 321 8.17 3.28 -5.99
C VAL A 321 9.25 3.95 -6.86
N LYS A 322 9.27 3.58 -8.15
CA LYS A 322 10.17 4.13 -9.18
C LYS A 322 9.49 5.19 -10.02
#